data_AF-A0A535N406-F1
#
_entry.id   AF-A0A535N406-F1
#
_cell.length_a   1.000
_cell.length_b   1.000
_cell.length_c   1.000
_cell.angle_alpha   90.00
_cell.angle_beta   90.00
_cell.angle_gamma   90.00
#
_symmetry.space_group_name_H-M   'P 1'
#
loop_
_entity.id
_entity.type
_entity.pdbx_description
1 polymer ?
#
loop_
_entity_poly.entity_id
_entity_poly.type
_entity_poly.pdbx_seq_one_letter_code
_entity_poly.pdbx_strand_id
1 'polypeptide(L)'
;MAPATDAGKSAAGLGVVILGYLGAGALLAGLVLGGFSALLSFWAGIRESPVFIQIGRRAFFGAAAMTALAAVLLEVALLTHDFSLAYVAEHTDLSTPTALVAAGFYGGQEGSLLYWTLILGLLGSASLVAGASLGGRVAAYATGILAVILSFFLFVLAVVASPFDLLSITPPDGLGLNPVLRDGGMLIHPPVVLAGFAAFAIPFSFAAASLLAGRVDAAWIRHTRRFALLAWSLQTAGLLLGMWWAYHVLGWGGYWGWDPVENVALMPWL
;
A
#
# COMPACT_ATOMS: atom_id res chain seq x y z
N MET A 1 -18.62 47.01 -15.73
CA MET A 1 -18.29 45.56 -15.77
C MET A 1 -17.72 45.23 -14.40
N ALA A 2 -18.52 44.66 -13.50
CA ALA A 2 -18.10 44.36 -12.13
C ALA A 2 -17.11 43.18 -12.13
N PRO A 3 -16.06 43.19 -11.29
CA PRO A 3 -15.12 42.08 -11.22
C PRO A 3 -15.81 40.85 -10.62
N ALA A 4 -15.70 39.72 -11.32
CA ALA A 4 -16.12 38.42 -10.79
C ALA A 4 -15.31 38.11 -9.52
N THR A 5 -16.03 37.75 -8.46
CA THR A 5 -15.57 37.63 -7.08
C THR A 5 -14.55 36.51 -6.87
N ASP A 6 -13.45 36.82 -6.17
CA ASP A 6 -12.37 35.90 -5.70
C ASP A 6 -12.84 34.74 -4.80
N ALA A 7 -14.09 34.78 -4.32
CA ALA A 7 -14.62 33.81 -3.37
C ALA A 7 -14.63 32.35 -3.90
N GLY A 8 -14.81 32.16 -5.21
CA GLY A 8 -14.81 30.82 -5.83
C GLY A 8 -13.44 30.17 -5.91
N LYS A 9 -12.36 30.96 -6.11
CA LYS A 9 -10.97 30.46 -6.10
C LYS A 9 -10.51 30.11 -4.69
N SER A 10 -10.94 30.88 -3.70
CA SER A 10 -10.63 30.64 -2.28
C SER A 10 -11.21 29.31 -1.78
N ALA A 11 -12.47 28.99 -2.10
CA ALA A 11 -13.10 27.74 -1.66
C ALA A 11 -12.50 26.49 -2.34
N ALA A 12 -12.16 26.58 -3.62
CA ALA A 12 -11.49 25.50 -4.35
C ALA A 12 -10.07 25.23 -3.81
N GLY A 13 -9.30 26.29 -3.52
CA GLY A 13 -7.97 26.16 -2.90
C GLY A 13 -8.02 25.61 -1.47
N LEU A 14 -9.06 25.93 -0.71
CA LEU A 14 -9.31 25.36 0.63
C LEU A 14 -9.60 23.86 0.57
N GLY A 15 -10.47 23.41 -0.34
CA GLY A 15 -10.81 21.99 -0.50
C GLY A 15 -9.61 21.10 -0.85
N VAL A 16 -8.74 21.63 -1.71
CA VAL A 16 -7.47 21.03 -2.14
C VAL A 16 -6.51 20.84 -0.96
N VAL A 17 -6.20 21.91 -0.22
CA VAL A 17 -5.30 21.86 0.94
C VAL A 17 -5.81 20.93 2.05
N ILE A 18 -7.14 20.79 2.19
CA ILE A 18 -7.76 19.88 3.14
C ILE A 18 -7.44 18.41 2.85
N LEU A 19 -7.37 17.99 1.58
CA LEU A 19 -7.06 16.60 1.22
C LEU A 19 -5.66 16.20 1.70
N GLY A 20 -4.67 17.06 1.52
CA GLY A 20 -3.30 16.84 2.00
C GLY A 20 -3.26 16.60 3.51
N TYR A 21 -3.86 17.49 4.30
CA TYR A 21 -3.86 17.33 5.76
C TYR A 21 -4.65 16.11 6.24
N LEU A 22 -5.79 15.78 5.61
CA LEU A 22 -6.56 14.59 5.96
C LEU A 22 -5.81 13.30 5.61
N GLY A 23 -5.13 13.26 4.46
CA GLY A 23 -4.32 12.14 4.03
C GLY A 23 -3.14 11.89 4.96
N ALA A 24 -2.35 12.94 5.24
CA ALA A 24 -1.25 12.88 6.20
C ALA A 24 -1.72 12.47 7.60
N GLY A 25 -2.85 13.04 8.07
CA GLY A 25 -3.47 12.69 9.34
C GLY A 25 -3.91 11.23 9.39
N ALA A 26 -4.47 10.69 8.30
CA ALA A 26 -4.83 9.28 8.20
C ALA A 26 -3.58 8.37 8.28
N LEU A 27 -2.49 8.71 7.59
CA LEU A 27 -1.23 7.95 7.68
C LEU A 27 -0.68 7.93 9.13
N LEU A 28 -0.68 9.07 9.82
CA LEU A 28 -0.25 9.17 11.21
C LEU A 28 -1.15 8.37 12.16
N ALA A 29 -2.47 8.47 12.01
CA ALA A 29 -3.42 7.67 12.79
C ALA A 29 -3.22 6.17 12.54
N GLY A 30 -3.01 5.79 11.28
CA GLY A 30 -2.65 4.44 10.89
C GLY A 30 -1.37 3.95 11.59
N LEU A 31 -0.31 4.77 11.60
CA LEU A 31 0.97 4.44 12.24
C LEU A 31 0.81 4.20 13.74
N VAL A 32 0.06 5.07 14.44
CA VAL A 32 -0.21 4.91 15.87
C VAL A 32 -0.98 3.62 16.14
N LEU A 33 -2.02 3.33 15.36
CA LEU A 33 -2.81 2.11 15.49
C LEU A 33 -2.01 0.85 15.14
N GLY A 34 -1.14 0.93 14.14
CA GLY A 34 -0.23 -0.15 13.74
C GLY A 34 0.78 -0.47 14.84
N GLY A 35 1.43 0.55 15.40
CA GLY A 35 2.37 0.38 16.50
C GLY A 35 1.69 -0.18 17.76
N PHE A 36 0.50 0.33 18.08
CA PHE A 36 -0.31 -0.19 19.18
C PHE A 36 -0.73 -1.65 18.96
N SER A 37 -1.14 -1.99 17.73
CA SER A 37 -1.43 -3.36 17.33
C SER A 37 -0.24 -4.29 17.51
N ALA A 38 0.95 -3.89 17.05
CA ALA A 38 2.17 -4.67 17.18
C ALA A 38 2.47 -4.97 18.66
N LEU A 39 2.56 -3.92 19.49
CA LEU A 39 2.88 -4.04 20.91
C LEU A 39 1.89 -4.96 21.65
N LEU A 40 0.59 -4.71 21.50
CA LEU A 40 -0.41 -5.51 22.21
C LEU A 40 -0.50 -6.93 21.70
N SER A 41 -0.27 -7.18 20.42
CA SER A 41 -0.34 -8.52 19.84
C SER A 41 0.82 -9.40 20.31
N PHE A 42 2.04 -8.86 20.40
CA PHE A 42 3.16 -9.58 21.01
C PHE A 42 2.93 -9.82 22.51
N TRP A 43 2.44 -8.80 23.23
CA TRP A 43 2.12 -8.94 24.65
C TRP A 43 1.02 -9.97 24.90
N ALA A 44 0.00 -10.02 24.03
CA ALA A 44 -1.06 -11.00 24.06
C ALA A 44 -0.54 -12.44 23.85
N GLY A 45 0.45 -12.62 22.98
CA GLY A 45 1.08 -13.93 22.78
C GLY A 45 1.85 -14.44 24.01
N ILE A 46 2.41 -13.52 24.81
CA ILE A 46 3.10 -13.84 26.08
C ILE A 46 2.10 -14.14 27.20
N ARG A 47 1.05 -13.32 27.32
CA ARG A 47 0.06 -13.40 28.40
C ARG A 47 -1.08 -14.38 28.13
N GLU A 48 -1.22 -14.84 26.89
CA GLU A 48 -2.31 -15.68 26.40
C GLU A 48 -3.72 -15.12 26.70
N SER A 49 -3.84 -13.79 26.70
CA SER A 49 -5.10 -13.10 27.03
C SER A 49 -5.99 -12.92 25.80
N PRO A 50 -7.20 -13.51 25.76
CA PRO A 50 -8.12 -13.35 24.63
C PRO A 50 -8.52 -11.89 24.37
N VAL A 51 -8.54 -11.07 25.44
CA VAL A 51 -8.86 -9.65 25.36
C VAL A 51 -7.78 -8.90 24.59
N PHE A 52 -6.50 -9.09 24.92
CA PHE A 52 -5.41 -8.39 24.22
C PHE A 52 -5.26 -8.87 22.78
N ILE A 53 -5.53 -10.14 22.48
CA ILE A 53 -5.61 -10.64 21.09
C ILE A 53 -6.65 -9.85 20.30
N GLN A 54 -7.85 -9.68 20.88
CA GLN A 54 -8.93 -8.98 20.20
C GLN A 54 -8.64 -7.48 20.02
N ILE A 55 -8.01 -6.84 21.01
CA ILE A 55 -7.61 -5.42 20.92
C ILE A 55 -6.53 -5.24 19.85
N GLY A 56 -5.47 -6.06 19.87
CA GLY A 56 -4.40 -6.02 18.85
C GLY A 56 -4.97 -6.17 17.44
N ARG A 57 -5.83 -7.16 17.22
CA ARG A 57 -6.49 -7.37 15.92
C ARG A 57 -7.38 -6.21 15.49
N ARG A 58 -8.13 -5.60 16.41
CA ARG A 58 -8.96 -4.41 16.09
C ARG A 58 -8.10 -3.19 15.76
N ALA A 59 -6.98 -3.02 16.47
CA ALA A 59 -6.03 -1.96 16.16
C ALA A 59 -5.41 -2.15 14.77
N PHE A 60 -5.08 -3.38 14.37
CA PHE A 60 -4.65 -3.69 13.00
C PHE A 60 -5.72 -3.31 11.97
N PHE A 61 -6.99 -3.66 12.21
CA PHE A 61 -8.08 -3.28 11.31
C PHE A 61 -8.28 -1.77 11.24
N GLY A 62 -8.12 -1.07 12.37
CA GLY A 62 -8.13 0.39 12.41
C GLY A 62 -6.99 1.00 11.58
N ALA A 63 -5.78 0.47 11.70
CA ALA A 63 -4.64 0.90 10.90
C ALA A 63 -4.90 0.69 9.40
N ALA A 64 -5.39 -0.49 9.01
CA ALA A 64 -5.76 -0.80 7.63
C ALA A 64 -6.86 0.12 7.09
N ALA A 65 -7.86 0.48 7.91
CA ALA A 65 -8.91 1.41 7.54
C ALA A 65 -8.36 2.84 7.32
N MET A 66 -7.40 3.28 8.14
CA MET A 66 -6.74 4.58 7.94
C MET A 66 -5.85 4.58 6.70
N THR A 67 -5.13 3.48 6.41
CA THR A 67 -4.41 3.32 5.14
C THR A 67 -5.36 3.38 3.94
N ALA A 68 -6.53 2.72 4.02
CA ALA A 68 -7.54 2.77 2.96
C ALA A 68 -8.11 4.18 2.77
N LEU A 69 -8.35 4.92 3.86
CA LEU A 69 -8.75 6.32 3.78
C LEU A 69 -7.68 7.17 3.08
N ALA A 70 -6.42 7.03 3.46
CA ALA A 70 -5.31 7.71 2.80
C ALA A 70 -5.26 7.37 1.29
N ALA A 71 -5.37 6.09 0.93
CA ALA A 71 -5.40 5.68 -0.47
C ALA A 71 -6.55 6.33 -1.25
N VAL A 72 -7.77 6.34 -0.70
CA VAL A 72 -8.91 7.01 -1.35
C VAL A 72 -8.66 8.51 -1.51
N LEU A 73 -8.08 9.17 -0.49
CA LEU A 73 -7.79 10.61 -0.56
C LEU A 73 -6.73 10.94 -1.62
N LEU A 74 -5.69 10.11 -1.76
CA LEU A 74 -4.68 10.28 -2.80
C LEU A 74 -5.27 10.07 -4.20
N GLU A 75 -6.09 9.04 -4.39
CA GLU A 75 -6.76 8.77 -5.67
C GLU A 75 -7.68 9.93 -6.06
N VAL A 76 -8.45 10.46 -5.09
CA VAL A 76 -9.28 11.66 -5.31
C VAL A 76 -8.40 12.84 -5.72
N ALA A 77 -7.30 13.10 -5.01
CA ALA A 77 -6.39 14.20 -5.31
C ALA A 77 -5.80 14.11 -6.73
N LEU A 78 -5.40 12.91 -7.16
CA LEU A 78 -4.93 12.64 -8.52
C LEU A 78 -6.02 12.94 -9.56
N LEU A 79 -7.21 12.35 -9.39
CA LEU A 79 -8.33 12.49 -10.34
C LEU A 79 -8.89 13.92 -10.41
N THR A 80 -8.72 14.71 -9.35
CA THR A 80 -9.09 16.14 -9.34
C THR A 80 -7.94 17.07 -9.72
N HIS A 81 -6.78 16.54 -10.09
CA HIS A 81 -5.58 17.32 -10.42
C HIS A 81 -5.19 18.32 -9.32
N ASP A 82 -5.19 17.86 -8.07
CA ASP A 82 -4.74 18.65 -6.95
C ASP A 82 -3.22 18.84 -6.97
N PHE A 83 -2.76 19.79 -7.79
CA PHE A 83 -1.35 20.13 -7.92
C PHE A 83 -0.77 20.83 -6.68
N SER A 84 -1.53 21.03 -5.60
CA SER A 84 -0.93 21.50 -4.34
C SER A 84 -0.09 20.40 -3.69
N LEU A 85 -0.40 19.14 -3.96
CA LEU A 85 0.40 18.00 -3.53
C LEU A 85 1.58 17.79 -4.48
N ALA A 86 2.79 17.71 -3.92
CA ALA A 86 4.01 17.45 -4.68
C ALA A 86 3.87 16.19 -5.54
N TYR A 87 3.33 15.10 -4.95
CA TYR A 87 3.14 13.85 -5.65
C TYR A 87 2.26 13.98 -6.90
N VAL A 88 1.12 14.68 -6.81
CA VAL A 88 0.18 14.86 -7.93
C VAL A 88 0.79 15.73 -9.02
N ALA A 89 1.46 16.81 -8.63
CA ALA A 89 2.17 17.70 -9.54
C ALA A 89 3.32 17.00 -10.28
N GLU A 90 4.03 16.08 -9.64
CA GLU A 90 5.15 15.36 -10.24
C GLU A 90 4.74 14.20 -11.15
N HIS A 91 3.56 13.60 -10.92
CA HIS A 91 3.17 12.35 -11.57
C HIS A 91 1.95 12.46 -12.49
N THR A 92 1.34 13.63 -12.65
CA THR A 92 0.21 13.85 -13.57
C THR A 92 0.26 15.23 -14.21
N ASP A 93 -0.47 15.43 -15.31
CA ASP A 93 -0.70 16.74 -15.94
C ASP A 93 -2.14 16.79 -16.49
N LEU A 94 -2.62 17.98 -16.88
CA LEU A 94 -3.98 18.18 -17.40
C LEU A 94 -4.24 17.49 -18.75
N SER A 95 -3.19 17.11 -19.47
CA SER A 95 -3.28 16.40 -20.76
C SER A 95 -3.32 14.87 -20.61
N THR A 96 -3.00 14.37 -19.41
CA THR A 96 -2.87 12.94 -19.14
C THR A 96 -4.26 12.29 -19.20
N PRO A 97 -4.45 11.23 -20.00
CA PRO A 97 -5.72 10.52 -20.04
C PRO A 97 -6.16 10.05 -18.65
N THR A 98 -7.44 10.17 -18.31
CA THR A 98 -7.96 9.91 -16.95
C THR A 98 -7.58 8.53 -16.40
N ALA A 99 -7.55 7.49 -17.25
CA ALA A 99 -7.13 6.16 -16.82
C ALA A 99 -5.66 6.15 -16.34
N LEU A 100 -4.78 6.89 -17.00
CA LEU A 100 -3.38 7.04 -16.61
C LEU A 100 -3.21 8.00 -15.42
N VAL A 101 -4.09 8.98 -15.25
CA VAL A 101 -4.15 9.80 -14.02
C VAL A 101 -4.44 8.92 -12.80
N ALA A 102 -5.43 8.04 -12.90
CA ALA A 102 -5.70 7.03 -11.86
C ALA A 102 -4.50 6.10 -11.64
N ALA A 103 -3.86 5.66 -12.72
CA ALA A 103 -2.64 4.85 -12.63
C ALA A 103 -1.46 5.59 -11.99
N GLY A 104 -1.48 6.93 -11.99
CA GLY A 104 -0.53 7.78 -11.28
C GLY A 104 -0.42 7.44 -9.80
N PHE A 105 -1.43 6.78 -9.20
CA PHE A 105 -1.40 6.27 -7.83
C PHE A 105 -0.17 5.42 -7.51
N TYR A 106 0.35 4.69 -8.49
CA TYR A 106 1.55 3.86 -8.34
C TYR A 106 2.61 4.25 -9.39
N GLY A 107 2.56 5.49 -9.89
CA GLY A 107 3.54 6.04 -10.84
C GLY A 107 4.85 6.49 -10.19
N GLY A 108 4.80 6.79 -8.89
CA GLY A 108 5.94 7.21 -8.07
C GLY A 108 6.17 6.32 -6.85
N GLN A 109 7.24 6.62 -6.10
CA GLN A 109 7.66 5.84 -4.93
C GLN A 109 6.59 5.87 -3.81
N GLU A 110 6.12 7.05 -3.44
CA GLU A 110 5.21 7.30 -2.32
C GLU A 110 3.89 6.57 -2.53
N GLY A 111 3.27 6.76 -3.69
CA GLY A 111 2.02 6.10 -4.03
C GLY A 111 2.14 4.59 -4.21
N SER A 112 3.26 4.09 -4.77
CA SER A 112 3.54 2.64 -4.83
C SER A 112 3.67 2.03 -3.43
N LEU A 113 4.34 2.72 -2.50
CA LEU A 113 4.42 2.31 -1.10
C LEU A 113 3.04 2.35 -0.42
N LEU A 114 2.20 3.34 -0.71
CA LEU A 114 0.84 3.42 -0.20
C LEU A 114 -0.01 2.26 -0.73
N TYR A 115 0.09 1.92 -2.02
CA TYR A 115 -0.58 0.77 -2.61
C TYR A 115 -0.16 -0.54 -1.94
N TRP A 116 1.15 -0.74 -1.76
CA TRP A 116 1.68 -1.92 -1.08
C TRP A 116 1.11 -2.02 0.34
N THR A 117 1.14 -0.92 1.09
CA THR A 117 0.64 -0.83 2.47
C THR A 117 -0.86 -1.12 2.53
N LEU A 118 -1.62 -0.63 1.55
CA LEU A 118 -3.05 -0.91 1.40
C LEU A 118 -3.31 -2.41 1.21
N ILE A 119 -2.63 -3.06 0.27
CA ILE A 119 -2.80 -4.49 0.02
C ILE A 119 -2.39 -5.33 1.24
N LEU A 120 -1.29 -4.96 1.91
CA LEU A 120 -0.88 -5.59 3.16
C LEU A 120 -1.95 -5.46 4.24
N GLY A 121 -2.55 -4.27 4.40
CA GLY A 121 -3.64 -4.03 5.35
C GLY A 121 -4.90 -4.84 5.03
N LEU A 122 -5.31 -4.87 3.75
CA LEU A 122 -6.52 -5.58 3.30
C LEU A 122 -6.36 -7.10 3.39
N LEU A 123 -5.32 -7.66 2.78
CA LEU A 123 -5.09 -9.11 2.79
C LEU A 123 -4.65 -9.60 4.17
N GLY A 124 -3.88 -8.79 4.90
CA GLY A 124 -3.58 -9.03 6.32
C GLY A 124 -4.86 -9.13 7.13
N SER A 125 -5.79 -8.19 6.97
CA SER A 125 -7.08 -8.21 7.67
C SER A 125 -7.91 -9.45 7.31
N ALA A 126 -7.99 -9.77 6.01
CA ALA A 126 -8.66 -10.97 5.53
C ALA A 126 -8.06 -12.25 6.12
N SER A 127 -6.73 -12.32 6.22
CA SER A 127 -6.03 -13.47 6.83
C SER A 127 -6.33 -13.62 8.32
N LEU A 128 -6.35 -12.52 9.08
CA LEU A 128 -6.63 -12.53 10.52
C LEU A 128 -8.09 -12.87 10.84
N VAL A 129 -9.04 -12.45 9.98
CA VAL A 129 -10.45 -12.88 10.07
C VAL A 129 -10.54 -14.37 9.78
N ALA A 130 -9.95 -14.81 8.68
CA ALA A 130 -10.08 -16.18 8.22
C ALA A 130 -9.20 -17.17 9.03
N GLY A 131 -8.37 -16.66 9.94
CA GLY A 131 -7.51 -17.38 10.88
C GLY A 131 -8.02 -17.32 12.32
N ALA A 132 -9.23 -16.83 12.55
CA ALA A 132 -9.80 -16.69 13.90
C ALA A 132 -9.90 -18.01 14.69
N SER A 133 -9.90 -19.15 14.01
CA SER A 133 -9.90 -20.49 14.62
C SER A 133 -8.50 -21.05 14.92
N LEU A 134 -7.44 -20.32 14.56
CA LEU A 134 -6.07 -20.70 14.93
C LEU A 134 -5.87 -20.48 16.44
N GLY A 135 -5.00 -21.28 17.06
CA GLY A 135 -4.69 -21.15 18.48
C GLY A 135 -4.29 -19.71 18.84
N GLY A 136 -4.77 -19.22 19.99
CA GLY A 136 -4.69 -17.80 20.37
C GLY A 136 -3.27 -17.19 20.26
N ARG A 137 -2.23 -17.93 20.65
CA ARG A 137 -0.83 -17.46 20.55
C ARG A 137 -0.37 -17.25 19.10
N VAL A 138 -0.70 -18.16 18.20
CA VAL A 138 -0.33 -18.05 16.78
C VAL A 138 -1.03 -16.85 16.16
N ALA A 139 -2.33 -16.68 16.44
CA ALA A 139 -3.09 -15.53 15.96
C ALA A 139 -2.54 -14.20 16.51
N ALA A 140 -2.13 -14.18 17.79
CA ALA A 140 -1.51 -13.03 18.43
C ALA A 140 -0.19 -12.64 17.73
N TYR A 141 0.77 -13.57 17.64
CA TYR A 141 2.05 -13.26 17.01
C TYR A 141 1.93 -12.95 15.51
N ALA A 142 1.01 -13.61 14.78
CA ALA A 142 0.79 -13.31 13.37
C ALA A 142 0.25 -11.88 13.19
N THR A 143 -0.69 -11.45 14.04
CA THR A 143 -1.17 -10.06 14.07
C THR A 143 -0.03 -9.10 14.40
N GLY A 144 0.83 -9.45 15.36
CA GLY A 144 1.97 -8.62 15.77
C GLY A 144 2.98 -8.42 14.65
N ILE A 145 3.36 -9.49 13.94
CA ILE A 145 4.32 -9.42 12.84
C ILE A 145 3.75 -8.65 11.65
N LEU A 146 2.50 -8.92 11.26
CA LEU A 146 1.81 -8.13 10.23
C LEU A 146 1.77 -6.65 10.60
N ALA A 147 1.47 -6.34 11.86
CA ALA A 147 1.42 -4.97 12.35
C ALA A 147 2.80 -4.28 12.36
N VAL A 148 3.88 -5.00 12.65
CA VAL A 148 5.24 -4.46 12.54
C VAL A 148 5.56 -4.09 11.09
N ILE A 149 5.29 -5.00 10.14
CA ILE A 149 5.54 -4.75 8.71
C ILE A 149 4.68 -3.56 8.25
N LEU A 150 3.40 -3.53 8.59
CA LEU A 150 2.49 -2.42 8.26
C LEU A 150 2.97 -1.09 8.85
N SER A 151 3.40 -1.10 10.12
CA SER A 151 3.90 0.09 10.81
C SER A 151 5.20 0.63 10.21
N PHE A 152 6.07 -0.26 9.72
CA PHE A 152 7.27 0.14 9.00
C PHE A 152 6.91 0.95 7.74
N PHE A 153 6.01 0.43 6.90
CA PHE A 153 5.60 1.16 5.70
C PHE A 153 4.84 2.45 6.04
N LEU A 154 3.97 2.43 7.05
CA LEU A 154 3.28 3.63 7.53
C LEU A 154 4.24 4.68 8.08
N PHE A 155 5.35 4.28 8.73
CA PHE A 155 6.39 5.20 9.17
C PHE A 155 7.09 5.85 7.97
N VAL A 156 7.47 5.05 6.97
CA VAL A 156 8.07 5.58 5.73
C VAL A 156 7.10 6.57 5.08
N LEU A 157 5.83 6.20 4.93
CA LEU A 157 4.81 7.07 4.32
C LEU A 157 4.49 8.33 5.13
N ALA A 158 4.54 8.28 6.46
CA ALA A 158 4.19 9.43 7.29
C ALA A 158 5.36 10.39 7.55
N VAL A 159 6.61 9.94 7.39
CA VAL A 159 7.80 10.67 7.85
C VAL A 159 8.86 10.85 6.77
N VAL A 160 8.99 9.89 5.84
CA VAL A 160 10.11 9.85 4.88
C VAL A 160 9.66 10.19 3.47
N ALA A 161 8.55 9.61 3.01
CA ALA A 161 8.08 9.65 1.63
C ALA A 161 6.55 9.77 1.61
N SER A 162 6.05 10.95 2.00
CA SER A 162 4.62 11.22 2.13
C SER A 162 4.03 11.67 0.79
N PRO A 163 2.99 10.98 0.25
CA PRO A 163 2.32 11.44 -0.96
C PRO A 163 1.45 12.68 -0.73
N PHE A 164 1.36 13.16 0.52
CA PHE A 164 0.55 14.31 0.93
C PHE A 164 1.39 15.55 1.24
N ASP A 165 2.66 15.57 0.84
CA ASP A 165 3.52 16.74 1.02
C ASP A 165 3.04 17.90 0.14
N LEU A 166 2.86 19.06 0.76
CA LEU A 166 2.33 20.26 0.12
C LEU A 166 3.46 21.11 -0.49
N LEU A 167 3.24 21.58 -1.71
CA LEU A 167 4.07 22.59 -2.34
C LEU A 167 3.78 23.97 -1.76
N SER A 168 4.84 24.77 -1.61
CA SER A 168 4.71 26.16 -1.17
C SER A 168 4.03 27.06 -2.20
N ILE A 169 4.11 26.67 -3.48
CA ILE A 169 3.45 27.33 -4.60
C ILE A 169 2.81 26.25 -5.46
N THR A 170 1.48 26.30 -5.59
CA THR A 170 0.72 25.39 -6.46
C THR A 170 0.93 25.77 -7.92
N PRO A 171 1.53 24.90 -8.75
CA PRO A 171 1.66 25.16 -10.18
C PRO A 171 0.29 25.05 -10.87
N PRO A 172 0.08 25.74 -12.01
CA PRO A 172 -1.18 25.69 -12.75
C PRO A 172 -1.39 24.35 -13.50
N ASP A 173 -0.31 23.58 -13.70
CA ASP A 173 -0.31 22.25 -14.32
C ASP A 173 0.83 21.43 -13.71
N GLY A 174 0.79 20.11 -13.85
CA GLY A 174 1.82 19.20 -13.39
C GLY A 174 2.88 18.87 -14.46
N LEU A 175 3.90 18.13 -14.05
CA LEU A 175 5.01 17.68 -14.90
C LEU A 175 4.61 16.51 -15.81
N GLY A 176 3.51 15.82 -15.47
CA GLY A 176 3.03 14.67 -16.20
C GLY A 176 3.74 13.37 -15.82
N LEU A 177 3.12 12.24 -16.19
CA LEU A 177 3.76 10.94 -16.07
C LEU A 177 5.04 10.89 -16.90
N ASN A 178 6.04 10.18 -16.36
CA ASN A 178 7.22 9.75 -17.13
C ASN A 178 6.74 9.13 -18.46
N PRO A 179 7.31 9.53 -19.62
CA PRO A 179 6.88 9.04 -20.92
C PRO A 179 6.77 7.52 -21.05
N VAL A 180 7.65 6.76 -20.38
CA VAL A 180 7.65 5.28 -20.38
C VAL A 180 6.41 4.70 -19.68
N LEU A 181 5.83 5.45 -18.73
CA LEU A 181 4.63 5.05 -17.98
C LEU A 181 3.33 5.46 -18.69
N ARG A 182 3.41 6.20 -19.81
CA ARG A 182 2.23 6.57 -20.62
C ARG A 182 1.77 5.44 -21.56
N ASP A 183 1.88 4.21 -21.10
CA ASP A 183 1.52 3.00 -21.83
C ASP A 183 0.44 2.21 -21.07
N GLY A 184 -0.39 1.45 -21.80
CA GLY A 184 -1.49 0.67 -21.21
C GLY A 184 -1.04 -0.38 -20.19
N GLY A 185 0.21 -0.87 -20.29
CA GLY A 185 0.78 -1.79 -19.30
C GLY A 185 0.83 -1.22 -17.88
N MET A 186 0.92 0.11 -17.75
CA MET A 186 0.86 0.82 -16.47
C MET A 186 -0.43 0.50 -15.70
N LEU A 187 -1.56 0.30 -16.39
CA LEU A 187 -2.85 0.05 -15.75
C LEU A 187 -2.93 -1.33 -15.08
N ILE A 188 -2.09 -2.29 -15.49
CA ILE A 188 -2.27 -3.70 -15.14
C ILE A 188 -1.05 -4.31 -14.46
N HIS A 189 0.16 -3.96 -14.86
CA HIS A 189 1.36 -4.61 -14.33
C HIS A 189 1.67 -4.18 -12.89
N PRO A 190 1.91 -2.88 -12.59
CA PRO A 190 2.21 -2.42 -11.24
C PRO A 190 1.23 -2.90 -10.16
N PRO A 191 -0.11 -2.78 -10.31
CA PRO A 191 -1.02 -3.18 -9.26
C PRO A 191 -0.99 -4.70 -8.99
N VAL A 192 -0.71 -5.52 -10.00
CA VAL A 192 -0.63 -6.99 -9.86
C VAL A 192 0.68 -7.40 -9.19
N VAL A 193 1.82 -6.87 -9.64
CA VAL A 193 3.13 -7.23 -9.07
C VAL A 193 3.29 -6.72 -7.63
N LEU A 194 2.87 -5.48 -7.35
CA LEU A 194 2.91 -4.92 -5.99
C LEU A 194 1.99 -5.69 -5.04
N ALA A 195 0.80 -6.12 -5.52
CA ALA A 195 -0.08 -6.95 -4.72
C ALA A 195 0.51 -8.32 -4.41
N GLY A 196 1.22 -8.93 -5.37
CA GLY A 196 1.98 -10.17 -5.19
C GLY A 196 3.02 -10.05 -4.07
N PHE A 197 3.86 -9.02 -4.14
CA PHE A 197 4.85 -8.73 -3.11
C PHE A 197 4.24 -8.53 -1.72
N ALA A 198 3.22 -7.69 -1.62
CA ALA A 198 2.55 -7.42 -0.35
C ALA A 198 1.93 -8.69 0.27
N ALA A 199 1.37 -9.57 -0.57
CA ALA A 199 0.69 -10.78 -0.11
C ALA A 199 1.64 -11.81 0.54
N PHE A 200 2.93 -11.84 0.16
CA PHE A 200 3.92 -12.74 0.79
C PHE A 200 4.19 -12.43 2.27
N ALA A 201 3.85 -11.24 2.75
CA ALA A 201 3.93 -10.93 4.18
C ALA A 201 3.06 -11.85 5.04
N ILE A 202 1.96 -12.38 4.49
CA ILE A 202 1.02 -13.25 5.21
C ILE A 202 1.64 -14.61 5.55
N PRO A 203 2.06 -15.45 4.57
CA PRO A 203 2.68 -16.73 4.90
C PRO A 203 3.93 -16.56 5.77
N PHE A 204 4.74 -15.52 5.54
CA PHE A 204 5.87 -15.18 6.41
C PHE A 204 5.42 -14.94 7.87
N SER A 205 4.44 -14.07 8.08
CA SER A 205 3.98 -13.70 9.42
C SER A 205 3.43 -14.89 10.20
N PHE A 206 2.66 -15.77 9.54
CA PHE A 206 2.11 -16.96 10.20
C PHE A 206 3.18 -18.05 10.45
N ALA A 207 4.16 -18.21 9.57
CA ALA A 207 5.28 -19.13 9.81
C ALA A 207 6.15 -18.66 10.97
N ALA A 208 6.50 -17.37 11.02
CA ALA A 208 7.24 -16.80 12.14
C ALA A 208 6.43 -16.84 13.45
N ALA A 209 5.13 -16.57 13.38
CA ALA A 209 4.22 -16.68 14.53
C ALA A 209 4.12 -18.11 15.07
N SER A 210 4.12 -19.13 14.21
CA SER A 210 4.05 -20.52 14.62
C SER A 210 5.33 -20.94 15.36
N LEU A 211 6.49 -20.47 14.92
CA LEU A 211 7.77 -20.63 15.62
C LEU A 211 7.76 -19.94 16.99
N LEU A 212 7.34 -18.67 17.06
CA LEU A 212 7.23 -17.93 18.33
C LEU A 212 6.23 -18.55 19.30
N ALA A 213 5.15 -19.14 18.79
CA ALA A 213 4.16 -19.85 19.59
C ALA A 213 4.60 -21.26 20.00
N GLY A 214 5.73 -21.77 19.52
CA GLY A 214 6.18 -23.15 19.74
C GLY A 214 5.23 -24.19 19.12
N ARG A 215 4.48 -23.83 18.08
CA ARG A 215 3.51 -24.71 17.41
C ARG A 215 3.93 -24.99 15.97
N VAL A 216 4.33 -26.22 15.69
CA VAL A 216 4.71 -26.69 14.34
C VAL A 216 3.64 -27.59 13.70
N ASP A 217 2.38 -27.39 14.08
CA ASP A 217 1.27 -28.21 13.57
C ASP A 217 0.88 -27.87 12.12
N ALA A 218 0.14 -28.76 11.46
CA ALA A 218 -0.31 -28.54 10.08
C ALA A 218 -1.43 -27.47 9.97
N ALA A 219 -1.92 -26.92 11.09
CA ALA A 219 -3.05 -26.00 11.07
C ALA A 219 -2.68 -24.64 10.48
N TRP A 220 -1.51 -24.10 10.86
CA TRP A 220 -1.02 -22.84 10.27
C TRP A 220 -0.72 -23.01 8.77
N ILE A 221 -0.14 -24.14 8.36
CA ILE A 221 0.17 -24.45 6.95
C ILE A 221 -1.11 -24.46 6.11
N ARG A 222 -2.16 -25.15 6.58
CA ARG A 222 -3.45 -25.17 5.86
C ARG A 222 -4.07 -23.78 5.75
N HIS A 223 -3.96 -22.97 6.80
CA HIS A 223 -4.49 -21.61 6.80
C HIS A 223 -3.74 -20.69 5.83
N THR A 224 -2.41 -20.73 5.85
CA THR A 224 -1.57 -19.85 5.01
C THR A 224 -1.54 -20.29 3.56
N ARG A 225 -1.76 -21.58 3.25
CA ARG A 225 -1.69 -22.12 1.89
C ARG A 225 -2.50 -21.31 0.87
N ARG A 226 -3.74 -20.93 1.19
CA ARG A 226 -4.56 -20.13 0.25
C ARG A 226 -3.98 -18.73 -0.02
N PHE A 227 -3.36 -18.12 0.99
CA PHE A 227 -2.73 -16.80 0.85
C PHE A 227 -1.39 -16.90 0.13
N ALA A 228 -0.63 -17.97 0.39
CA ALA A 228 0.59 -18.29 -0.35
C ALA A 228 0.31 -18.55 -1.84
N LEU A 229 -0.74 -19.32 -2.17
CA LEU A 229 -1.15 -19.55 -3.55
C LEU A 229 -1.64 -18.27 -4.23
N LEU A 230 -2.38 -17.42 -3.51
CA LEU A 230 -2.78 -16.10 -4.01
C LEU A 230 -1.55 -15.22 -4.30
N ALA A 231 -0.63 -15.09 -3.33
CA ALA A 231 0.60 -14.31 -3.48
C ALA A 231 1.43 -14.81 -4.67
N TRP A 232 1.64 -16.12 -4.75
CA TRP A 232 2.38 -16.76 -5.83
C TRP A 232 1.71 -16.58 -7.20
N SER A 233 0.38 -16.65 -7.27
CA SER A 233 -0.38 -16.44 -8.51
C SER A 233 -0.33 -14.99 -8.98
N LEU A 234 -0.48 -14.02 -8.06
CA LEU A 234 -0.31 -12.60 -8.35
C LEU A 234 1.13 -12.29 -8.79
N GLN A 235 2.13 -12.87 -8.12
CA GLN A 235 3.54 -12.69 -8.50
C GLN A 235 3.82 -13.29 -9.87
N THR A 236 3.29 -14.47 -10.18
CA THR A 236 3.41 -15.11 -11.50
C THR A 236 2.80 -14.22 -12.58
N ALA A 237 1.58 -13.73 -12.37
CA ALA A 237 0.92 -12.84 -13.31
C ALA A 237 1.67 -11.51 -13.44
N GLY A 238 2.15 -10.94 -12.33
CA GLY A 238 2.94 -9.72 -12.30
C GLY A 238 4.24 -9.86 -13.10
N LEU A 239 4.97 -10.96 -12.92
CA LEU A 239 6.14 -11.28 -13.74
C LEU A 239 5.76 -11.38 -15.22
N LEU A 240 4.76 -12.20 -15.60
CA LEU A 240 4.34 -12.33 -17.01
C LEU A 240 3.96 -10.98 -17.64
N LEU A 241 3.20 -10.16 -16.92
CA LEU A 241 2.81 -8.82 -17.38
C LEU A 241 4.00 -7.87 -17.47
N GLY A 242 4.96 -7.96 -16.54
CA GLY A 242 6.17 -7.14 -16.54
C GLY A 242 7.07 -7.47 -17.72
N MET A 243 7.26 -8.76 -17.98
CA MET A 243 7.99 -9.27 -19.13
C MET A 243 7.38 -8.78 -20.45
N TRP A 244 6.05 -8.88 -20.58
CA TRP A 244 5.32 -8.38 -21.75
C TRP A 244 5.45 -6.86 -21.89
N TRP A 245 5.28 -6.10 -20.80
CA TRP A 245 5.31 -4.64 -20.83
C TRP A 245 6.72 -4.09 -21.12
N ALA A 246 7.75 -4.67 -20.51
CA ALA A 246 9.15 -4.34 -20.79
C ALA A 246 9.48 -4.59 -22.27
N TYR A 247 9.05 -5.72 -22.82
CA TYR A 247 9.22 -5.98 -24.26
C TYR A 247 8.49 -4.95 -25.13
N HIS A 248 7.27 -4.55 -24.74
CA HIS A 248 6.45 -3.59 -25.49
C HIS A 248 7.06 -2.18 -25.51
N VAL A 249 7.56 -1.69 -24.37
CA VAL A 249 8.01 -0.29 -24.23
C VAL A 249 9.52 -0.13 -24.44
N LEU A 250 10.32 -1.12 -24.05
CA LEU A 250 11.79 -1.06 -24.09
C LEU A 250 12.40 -1.92 -25.21
N GLY A 251 11.58 -2.74 -25.88
CA GLY A 251 12.02 -3.65 -26.93
C GLY A 251 12.83 -4.85 -26.42
N TRP A 252 13.51 -5.54 -27.34
CA TRP A 252 14.21 -6.81 -27.06
C TRP A 252 15.28 -6.71 -25.96
N GLY A 253 15.93 -5.56 -25.80
CA GLY A 253 16.97 -5.37 -24.78
C GLY A 253 16.46 -5.14 -23.37
N GLY A 254 15.24 -4.59 -23.20
CA GLY A 254 14.70 -4.25 -21.88
C GLY A 254 14.24 -5.47 -21.09
N TYR A 255 13.62 -6.44 -21.77
CA TYR A 255 13.17 -7.69 -21.14
C TYR A 255 14.32 -8.55 -20.54
N TRP A 256 15.56 -8.34 -20.99
CA TRP A 256 16.75 -9.03 -20.50
C TRP A 256 17.66 -8.10 -19.68
N GLY A 257 17.14 -6.96 -19.22
CA GLY A 257 17.90 -5.96 -18.47
C GLY A 257 18.34 -6.46 -17.09
N TRP A 258 17.63 -7.44 -16.52
CA TRP A 258 17.84 -7.95 -15.16
C TRP A 258 18.01 -6.82 -14.16
N ASP A 259 17.12 -5.83 -14.25
CA ASP A 259 17.21 -4.70 -13.34
C ASP A 259 16.84 -5.15 -11.89
N PRO A 260 17.21 -4.37 -10.87
CA PRO A 260 16.94 -4.75 -9.48
C PRO A 260 15.47 -5.08 -9.19
N VAL A 261 14.52 -4.45 -9.88
CA VAL A 261 13.08 -4.69 -9.74
C VAL A 261 12.72 -6.09 -10.25
N GLU A 262 13.22 -6.48 -11.43
CA GLU A 262 13.00 -7.81 -12.02
C GLU A 262 13.59 -8.92 -11.12
N ASN A 263 14.80 -8.71 -10.62
CA ASN A 263 15.45 -9.67 -9.71
C ASN A 263 14.69 -9.81 -8.39
N VAL A 264 14.31 -8.69 -7.78
CA VAL A 264 13.52 -8.70 -6.53
C VAL A 264 12.16 -9.36 -6.76
N ALA A 265 11.56 -9.21 -7.94
CA ALA A 265 10.30 -9.87 -8.30
C ALA A 265 10.41 -11.39 -8.43
N LEU A 266 11.57 -11.90 -8.85
CA LEU A 266 11.79 -13.34 -8.99
C LEU A 266 12.05 -14.04 -7.64
N MET A 267 12.75 -13.39 -6.71
CA MET A 267 13.18 -14.01 -5.44
C MET A 267 12.04 -14.59 -4.58
N PRO A 268 10.91 -13.91 -4.32
CA PRO A 268 9.82 -14.48 -3.54
C PRO A 268 8.97 -15.47 -4.35
N TRP A 269 9.12 -15.52 -5.68
CA TRP A 269 8.40 -16.46 -6.54
C TRP A 269 9.00 -17.87 -6.52
N LEU A 270 10.33 -17.97 -6.33
CA LEU A 270 11.09 -19.21 -6.17
C LEU A 270 10.82 -19.89 -4.82
#